data_AF-A0A5P0YYE4-F1
#
_entry.id   AF-A0A5P0YYE4-F1
#
_cell.length_a   1.000
_cell.length_b   1.000
_cell.length_c   1.000
_cell.angle_alpha   90.00
_cell.angle_beta   90.00
_cell.angle_gamma   90.00
#
_symmetry.space_group_name_H-M   'P 1'
#
loop_
_entity.id
_entity.type
_entity.pdbx_description
1 polymer ?
#
loop_
_entity_poly.entity_id
_entity_poly.type
_entity_poly.pdbx_seq_one_letter_code
_entity_poly.pdbx_strand_id
1 'polypeptide(L)'
;MSHVDSGRITELALAAAPAVGTEAAHLAHCARCRADLAAARRVVRAARAVPQPDRAPHPHSRRPPARLWRAIEAAARAAAPPDA
;
A
#
# COMPACT_ATOMS: atom_id res chain seq x y z
N MET A 1 20.78 13.53 12.78
CA MET A 1 19.82 12.40 12.61
C MET A 1 19.75 12.09 11.13
N SER A 2 20.03 10.84 10.72
CA SER A 2 20.01 10.44 9.30
C SER A 2 18.57 10.19 8.82
N HIS A 3 18.30 10.52 7.56
CA HIS A 3 17.05 10.17 6.88
C HIS A 3 17.10 8.73 6.34
N VAL A 4 15.93 8.19 6.00
CA VAL A 4 15.83 6.92 5.28
C VAL A 4 16.37 7.12 3.87
N ASP A 5 17.20 6.18 3.42
CA ASP A 5 17.75 6.19 2.07
C ASP A 5 16.65 6.16 0.99
N SER A 6 16.90 6.79 -0.16
CA SER A 6 15.92 6.89 -1.25
C SER A 6 15.59 5.54 -1.89
N GLY A 7 16.55 4.63 -2.00
CA GLY A 7 16.30 3.26 -2.45
C GLY A 7 15.36 2.53 -1.49
N ARG A 8 15.61 2.69 -0.19
CA ARG A 8 14.73 2.13 0.85
C ARG A 8 13.31 2.71 0.83
N ILE A 9 13.17 4.03 0.63
CA ILE A 9 11.85 4.66 0.43
C ILE A 9 11.10 4.02 -0.76
N THR A 10 11.82 3.68 -1.82
CA THR A 10 11.25 3.04 -3.02
C THR A 10 10.75 1.62 -2.72
N GLU A 11 11.52 0.81 -2.00
CA GLU A 11 11.11 -0.54 -1.56
C GLU A 11 9.82 -0.50 -0.71
N LEU A 12 9.78 0.43 0.24
CA LEU A 12 8.61 0.66 1.09
C LEU A 12 7.38 1.11 0.29
N ALA A 13 7.60 1.92 -0.76
CA ALA A 13 6.52 2.38 -1.64
C ALA A 13 5.97 1.26 -2.53
N LEU A 14 6.84 0.36 -2.99
CA LEU A 14 6.47 -0.82 -3.78
C LEU A 14 5.81 -1.93 -2.93
N ALA A 15 5.86 -1.81 -1.60
CA ALA A 15 5.50 -2.85 -0.64
C ALA A 15 6.31 -4.14 -0.81
N ALA A 16 7.58 -4.01 -1.25
CA ALA A 16 8.51 -5.13 -1.34
C ALA A 16 8.94 -5.64 0.05
N ALA A 17 9.00 -4.73 1.02
CA ALA A 17 9.23 -5.03 2.42
C ALA A 17 8.52 -3.99 3.30
N PRO A 18 8.00 -4.37 4.48
CA PRO A 18 7.46 -3.42 5.43
C PRO A 18 8.58 -2.64 6.14
N ALA A 19 8.23 -1.48 6.69
CA ALA A 19 9.09 -0.78 7.65
C ALA A 19 9.04 -1.50 9.00
N VAL A 20 10.19 -1.66 9.66
CA VAL A 20 10.28 -2.38 10.94
C VAL A 20 11.16 -1.64 11.94
N GLY A 21 10.94 -1.90 13.24
CA GLY A 21 11.78 -1.40 14.32
C GLY A 21 11.99 0.12 14.30
N THR A 22 13.25 0.53 14.35
CA THR A 22 13.66 1.95 14.41
C THR A 22 13.32 2.73 13.15
N GLU A 23 13.23 2.08 11.98
CA GLU A 23 12.79 2.70 10.73
C GLU A 23 11.30 3.09 10.80
N ALA A 24 10.47 2.18 11.31
CA ALA A 24 9.05 2.46 11.50
C ALA A 24 8.83 3.60 12.51
N ALA A 25 9.58 3.58 13.62
CA ALA A 25 9.57 4.66 14.61
C ALA A 25 10.04 5.99 14.00
N HIS A 26 11.09 5.99 13.18
CA HIS A 26 11.55 7.19 12.49
C HIS A 26 10.50 7.74 11.53
N LEU A 27 9.88 6.88 10.71
CA LEU A 27 8.82 7.28 9.78
C LEU A 27 7.58 7.82 10.51
N ALA A 28 7.31 7.41 11.75
CA ALA A 28 6.22 8.01 12.54
C ALA A 28 6.49 9.48 12.89
N HIS A 29 7.75 9.89 13.07
CA HIS A 29 8.11 11.21 13.58
C HIS A 29 8.73 12.15 12.52
N CYS A 30 9.41 11.62 11.50
CA CYS A 30 10.11 12.44 10.50
C CYS A 30 9.16 12.87 9.38
N ALA A 31 8.76 14.14 9.37
CA ALA A 31 7.87 14.70 8.35
C ALA A 31 8.43 14.58 6.92
N ARG A 32 9.74 14.76 6.74
CA ARG A 32 10.39 14.65 5.43
C ARG A 32 10.29 13.24 4.85
N CYS A 33 10.73 12.22 5.60
CA CYS A 33 10.68 10.84 5.15
C CYS A 33 9.24 10.37 4.88
N ARG A 34 8.26 10.86 5.64
CA ARG A 34 6.83 10.62 5.35
C ARG A 34 6.39 11.26 4.03
N ALA A 35 6.81 12.49 3.76
CA ALA A 35 6.48 13.19 2.52
C ALA A 35 7.09 12.47 1.31
N ASP A 36 8.36 12.07 1.41
CA ASP A 36 9.07 11.32 0.36
C ASP A 36 8.39 9.97 0.08
N LEU A 37 8.07 9.20 1.12
CA LEU A 37 7.32 7.94 0.99
C LEU A 37 5.93 8.16 0.40
N ALA A 38 5.22 9.21 0.78
CA ALA A 38 3.91 9.54 0.22
C ALA A 38 4.00 9.89 -1.27
N ALA A 39 5.06 10.61 -1.68
CA ALA A 39 5.33 10.93 -3.08
C ALA A 39 5.63 9.67 -3.90
N ALA A 40 6.52 8.81 -3.43
CA ALA A 40 6.84 7.54 -4.07
C ALA A 40 5.58 6.65 -4.20
N ARG A 41 4.75 6.56 -3.16
CA ARG A 41 3.47 5.82 -3.21
C ARG A 41 2.48 6.40 -4.21
N ARG A 42 2.45 7.72 -4.44
CA ARG A 42 1.62 8.33 -5.50
C ARG A 42 2.07 7.85 -6.88
N VAL A 43 3.38 7.83 -7.14
CA VAL A 43 3.95 7.34 -8.40
C VAL A 43 3.60 5.86 -8.61
N VAL A 44 3.78 5.01 -7.60
CA VAL A 44 3.42 3.58 -7.68
C VAL A 44 1.94 3.38 -7.97
N ARG A 45 1.05 4.14 -7.33
CA ARG A 45 -0.40 4.07 -7.61
C ARG A 45 -0.72 4.50 -9.04
N ALA A 46 -0.12 5.59 -9.52
CA ALA A 46 -0.29 6.04 -10.89
C ALA A 46 0.17 4.97 -11.89
N ALA A 47 1.36 4.40 -11.67
CA ALA A 47 1.90 3.33 -12.52
C ALA A 47 1.01 2.08 -12.55
N ARG A 48 0.41 1.69 -11.42
CA ARG A 48 -0.53 0.56 -11.34
C ARG A 48 -1.86 0.81 -12.05
N ALA A 49 -2.25 2.07 -12.22
CA ALA A 49 -3.49 2.45 -12.90
C ALA A 49 -3.34 2.54 -14.43
N VAL A 50 -2.11 2.57 -14.96
CA VAL A 50 -1.87 2.60 -16.41
C VAL A 50 -2.30 1.27 -17.03
N PRO A 51 -3.25 1.27 -17.99
CA PRO A 51 -3.58 0.08 -18.76
C PRO A 51 -2.33 -0.47 -19.44
N GLN A 52 -2.09 -1.77 -19.31
CA GLN A 52 -0.95 -2.44 -19.92
C GLN A 52 -1.43 -3.11 -21.21
N PRO A 53 -1.31 -2.46 -22.40
CA PRO A 53 -1.89 -2.97 -23.65
C PRO A 53 -1.32 -4.32 -24.07
N ASP A 54 -0.07 -4.62 -23.70
CA ASP A 54 0.60 -5.89 -24.02
C ASP A 54 0.36 -6.99 -22.98
N ARG A 55 -0.31 -6.68 -21.87
CA ARG A 55 -0.81 -7.71 -20.97
C ARG A 55 -2.16 -8.18 -21.48
N ALA A 56 -2.16 -9.26 -22.26
CA ALA A 56 -3.37 -10.06 -22.43
C ALA A 56 -4.03 -10.24 -21.06
N PRO A 57 -5.37 -10.09 -20.94
CA PRO A 57 -6.05 -10.23 -19.66
C PRO A 57 -5.63 -11.56 -19.04
N HIS A 58 -4.89 -11.49 -17.94
CA HIS A 58 -4.37 -12.68 -17.28
C HIS A 58 -5.59 -13.59 -16.98
N PRO A 59 -5.49 -14.92 -17.09
CA PRO A 59 -6.59 -15.82 -16.71
C PRO A 59 -7.05 -15.67 -15.25
N HIS A 60 -6.29 -14.92 -14.43
CA HIS A 60 -6.59 -14.53 -13.05
C HIS A 60 -7.23 -13.14 -12.90
N SER A 61 -7.44 -12.39 -13.98
CA SER A 61 -8.28 -11.17 -14.03
C SER A 61 -9.78 -11.49 -13.91
N ARG A 62 -10.12 -12.71 -13.46
CA ARG A 62 -11.48 -13.06 -13.05
C ARG A 62 -11.84 -12.17 -11.88
N ARG A 63 -12.94 -11.42 -12.02
CA ARG A 63 -13.60 -10.74 -10.91
C ARG A 63 -13.60 -11.68 -9.69
N PRO A 64 -13.19 -11.21 -8.51
CA PRO A 64 -13.20 -12.05 -7.32
C PRO A 64 -14.61 -12.63 -7.10
N PRO A 65 -14.74 -13.89 -6.63
CA PRO A 65 -16.04 -14.50 -6.39
C PRO A 65 -16.87 -13.68 -5.39
N ALA A 66 -18.19 -13.57 -5.60
CA ALA A 66 -19.07 -12.78 -4.73
C ALA A 66 -19.00 -13.15 -3.24
N ARG A 67 -18.68 -14.42 -2.90
CA ARG A 67 -18.47 -14.85 -1.51
C ARG A 67 -17.31 -14.12 -0.82
N LEU A 68 -16.26 -13.75 -1.56
CA LEU A 68 -15.12 -13.02 -1.01
C LEU A 68 -15.54 -11.61 -0.60
N TRP A 69 -16.30 -10.91 -1.45
CA TRP A 69 -16.83 -9.59 -1.13
C TRP A 69 -17.74 -9.61 0.09
N ARG A 70 -18.67 -10.57 0.17
CA ARG A 70 -19.52 -10.75 1.35
C ARG A 70 -18.72 -10.99 2.64
N ALA A 71 -17.63 -11.75 2.57
CA ALA A 71 -16.76 -11.99 3.71
C ALA A 71 -15.99 -10.72 4.13
N ILE A 72 -15.47 -9.94 3.18
CA ILE A 72 -14.81 -8.65 3.44
C ILE A 72 -15.78 -7.68 4.11
N GLU A 73 -17.00 -7.55 3.60
CA GLU A 73 -18.04 -6.69 4.19
C GLU A 73 -18.40 -7.11 5.62
N ALA A 74 -18.55 -8.41 5.88
CA ALA A 74 -18.83 -8.91 7.22
C ALA A 74 -17.68 -8.60 8.19
N ALA A 75 -16.44 -8.81 7.78
CA ALA A 75 -15.26 -8.50 8.58
C ALA A 75 -15.13 -6.99 8.86
N ALA A 76 -15.41 -6.14 7.86
CA ALA A 76 -15.37 -4.69 8.02
C ALA A 76 -16.43 -4.19 9.02
N ARG A 77 -17.65 -4.75 9.00
CA ARG A 77 -18.68 -4.44 9.99
C ARG A 77 -18.30 -4.89 11.41
N ALA A 78 -17.68 -6.06 11.54
CA ALA A 78 -17.24 -6.57 12.84
C ALA A 78 -16.06 -5.77 13.44
N ALA A 79 -15.23 -5.15 12.60
CA ALA A 79 -14.09 -4.34 13.02
C ALA A 79 -14.46 -2.87 13.31
N ALA A 80 -15.66 -2.42 12.95
CA ALA A 80 -16.14 -1.09 13.29
C ALA A 80 -16.44 -1.04 14.80
N PRO A 81 -15.98 -0.02 15.53
CA PRO A 81 -16.37 0.16 16.92
C PRO A 81 -17.89 0.35 17.00
N PRO A 82 -18.57 -0.19 18.03
CA PRO A 82 -19.98 0.14 18.27
C PRO A 82 -20.07 1.66 18.48
N ASP A 83 -21.03 2.28 17.79
CA ASP A 83 -21.27 3.72 17.69
C ASP A 83 -20.73 4.54 18.89
N ALA A 84 -19.85 5.49 18.59
CA ALA A 84 -19.42 6.55 19.51
C ALA A 84 -20.46 7.68 19.53
#